data_AF-A0A519Y7M2-F1
#
_entry.id   AF-A0A519Y7M2-F1
#
_cell.length_a   1.000
_cell.length_b   1.000
_cell.length_c   1.000
_cell.angle_alpha   90.00
_cell.angle_beta   90.00
_cell.angle_gamma   90.00
#
_symmetry.space_group_name_H-M   'P 1'
#
loop_
_entity.id
_entity.type
_entity.pdbx_description
1 polymer ?
#
loop_
_entity_poly.entity_id
_entity_poly.type
_entity_poly.pdbx_seq_one_letter_code
_entity_poly.pdbx_strand_id
1 'polypeptide(L)' 'MSTENTIEHKIDKADLDGKQEYTITVYAENRIGLLNRIAIIFSKRKINIESLNSSASEIDGIHR' A
#
# COMPACT_ATOMS: atom_id res chain seq x y z
N MET A 1 20.53 16.49 20.43
CA MET A 1 20.35 15.59 19.28
C MET A 1 20.13 14.21 19.86
N SER A 2 18.88 13.77 19.96
CA SER A 2 18.52 12.46 20.52
C SER A 2 17.77 11.68 19.45
N THR A 3 18.33 10.55 19.07
CA THR A 3 17.77 9.58 18.13
C THR A 3 16.68 8.79 18.83
N GLU A 4 15.44 9.29 18.82
CA GLU A 4 14.29 8.61 19.45
C GLU A 4 13.19 8.20 18.45
N ASN A 5 13.47 8.21 17.15
CA ASN A 5 12.60 7.54 16.18
C ASN A 5 12.95 6.06 16.08
N THR A 6 12.86 5.34 17.20
CA THR A 6 12.74 3.88 17.17
C THR A 6 11.28 3.59 16.90
N ILE A 7 10.94 3.37 15.63
CA ILE A 7 9.65 2.80 15.25
C ILE A 7 9.63 1.40 15.87
N GLU A 8 8.93 1.25 17.00
CA GLU A 8 8.70 -0.03 17.63
C GLU A 8 7.90 -0.91 16.66
N HIS A 9 8.59 -1.86 16.01
CA HIS A 9 7.96 -2.90 15.23
C HIS A 9 7.24 -3.86 16.19
N LYS A 10 6.00 -3.53 16.53
CA LYS A 10 5.08 -4.50 17.13
C LYS A 10 4.65 -5.46 16.02
N ILE A 11 5.20 -6.66 16.05
CA ILE A 11 4.83 -7.74 15.12
C ILE A 11 3.45 -8.24 15.53
N ASP A 12 2.42 -7.50 15.14
CA ASP A 12 1.03 -7.93 15.24
C ASP A 12 0.78 -8.88 14.05
N LYS A 13 1.14 -10.15 14.23
CA LYS A 13 1.07 -11.26 13.25
C LYS A 13 2.13 -11.22 12.15
N ALA A 14 3.33 -11.70 12.46
CA ALA A 14 4.13 -12.34 11.42
C ALA A 14 3.44 -13.66 11.11
N ASP A 15 3.12 -13.89 9.83
CA ASP A 15 2.79 -15.23 9.38
C ASP A 15 3.96 -16.16 9.76
N LEU A 16 3.67 -17.42 10.09
CA LEU A 16 4.64 -18.43 10.52
C LEU A 16 5.82 -18.63 9.54
N ASP A 17 5.73 -18.06 8.33
CA ASP A 17 6.72 -18.05 7.25
C ASP A 17 7.60 -16.78 7.21
N GLY A 18 7.52 -15.91 8.23
CA GLY A 18 8.32 -14.67 8.29
C GLY A 18 7.89 -13.58 7.28
N LYS A 19 6.68 -13.71 6.73
CA LYS A 19 6.09 -12.70 5.83
C LYS A 19 5.35 -11.66 6.66
N GLN A 20 5.55 -10.40 6.28
CA GLN A 20 4.92 -9.23 6.89
C GLN A 20 3.91 -8.64 5.91
N GLU A 21 2.68 -8.43 6.38
CA GLU A 21 1.67 -7.70 5.63
C GLU A 21 1.90 -6.19 5.77
N TYR A 22 1.67 -5.47 4.66
CA TYR A 22 1.79 -4.01 4.61
C TYR A 22 0.54 -3.41 3.99
N THR A 23 0.01 -2.37 4.63
CA THR A 23 -1.05 -1.53 4.08
C THR A 23 -0.42 -0.31 3.42
N ILE A 24 -0.67 -0.14 2.12
CA ILE A 24 -0.17 1.00 1.33
C ILE A 24 -1.37 1.84 0.92
N THR A 25 -1.32 3.14 1.20
CA THR A 25 -2.32 4.13 0.76
C THR A 25 -1.68 5.04 -0.28
N VAL A 26 -2.34 5.24 -1.42
CA VAL A 26 -1.80 6.03 -2.53
C VAL A 26 -2.82 7.09 -2.95
N TYR A 27 -2.38 8.33 -3.08
CA TYR A 27 -3.18 9.38 -3.70
C TYR A 27 -2.76 9.52 -5.16
N ALA A 28 -3.70 9.40 -6.08
CA ALA A 28 -3.43 9.44 -7.50
C ALA A 28 -4.58 10.10 -8.28
N GLU A 29 -4.23 10.67 -9.43
CA GLU A 29 -5.23 11.20 -10.35
C GLU A 29 -6.17 10.10 -10.85
N ASN A 30 -7.46 10.42 -10.95
CA ASN A 30 -8.46 9.51 -11.51
C ASN A 30 -8.26 9.32 -13.02
N ARG A 31 -7.46 8.32 -13.38
CA ARG A 31 -7.18 7.96 -14.78
C ARG A 31 -7.64 6.54 -15.07
N ILE A 32 -8.28 6.36 -16.23
CA ILE A 32 -8.73 5.05 -16.71
C ILE A 32 -7.55 4.08 -16.73
N GLY A 33 -7.73 2.92 -16.11
CA GLY A 33 -6.72 1.87 -16.06
C GLY A 33 -5.64 2.06 -14.98
N LEU A 34 -5.72 3.08 -14.12
CA LEU A 34 -4.77 3.26 -13.01
C LEU A 34 -4.71 2.03 -12.09
N LEU A 35 -5.87 1.50 -11.67
CA LEU A 35 -5.97 0.31 -10.83
C LEU A 35 -5.26 -0.90 -11.46
N ASN A 36 -5.52 -1.13 -12.76
CA ASN A 36 -4.89 -2.22 -13.51
C ASN A 36 -3.36 -2.03 -13.59
N ARG A 37 -2.90 -0.78 -13.78
CA ARG A 37 -1.47 -0.46 -13.83
C ARG A 37 -0.79 -0.72 -12.48
N ILE A 38 -1.44 -0.37 -11.37
CA ILE A 38 -0.96 -0.68 -10.01
C ILE A 38 -0.85 -2.20 -9.85
N ALA A 39 -1.91 -2.95 -10.14
CA ALA A 39 -1.90 -4.41 -10.05
C ALA A 39 -0.75 -5.03 -10.87
N ILE A 40 -0.57 -4.61 -12.12
CA ILE A 40 0.52 -5.08 -12.99
C ILE A 40 1.91 -4.79 -12.40
N ILE A 41 2.13 -3.61 -11.80
CA ILE A 41 3.43 -3.24 -11.22
C ILE A 41 3.79 -4.20 -10.07
N PHE A 42 2.86 -4.46 -9.16
CA PHE A 42 3.08 -5.36 -8.03
C PHE A 42 3.24 -6.82 -8.48
N SER A 43 2.40 -7.29 -9.41
CA SER A 43 2.52 -8.64 -9.97
C SER A 43 3.86 -8.87 -10.68
N LYS A 44 4.35 -7.88 -11.45
CA LYS A 44 5.67 -7.97 -12.11
C LYS A 44 6.83 -8.00 -11.12
N ARG A 45 6.65 -7.44 -9.93
CA ARG A 45 7.64 -7.45 -8.84
C ARG A 45 7.53 -8.67 -7.92
N LYS A 46 6.65 -9.62 -8.23
CA LYS A 46 6.38 -10.81 -7.40
C LYS A 46 5.87 -10.45 -6.00
N ILE A 47 5.17 -9.33 -5.89
CA ILE A 47 4.50 -8.90 -4.65
C ILE A 47 3.02 -9.26 -4.79
N ASN A 48 2.51 -10.01 -3.83
CA ASN A 48 1.10 -10.37 -3.76
C ASN A 48 0.30 -9.20 -3.19
N ILE A 49 -0.89 -8.98 -3.75
CA ILE A 49 -1.87 -8.02 -3.24
C ILE A 49 -3.02 -8.84 -2.65
N GLU A 50 -3.22 -8.74 -1.33
CA GLU A 50 -4.32 -9.41 -0.64
C GLU A 50 -5.66 -8.73 -0.94
N SER A 51 -5.66 -7.40 -0.87
CA SER A 51 -6.81 -6.57 -1.21
C SER A 51 -6.38 -5.23 -1.80
N LEU A 52 -7.22 -4.68 -2.66
CA LEU A 52 -7.04 -3.37 -3.26
C LEU A 52 -8.39 -2.70 -3.39
N ASN A 53 -8.50 -1.50 -2.85
CA ASN A 53 -9.68 -0.66 -2.97
C ASN A 53 -9.28 0.71 -3.52
N SER A 54 -10.23 1.42 -4.10
CA SER A 54 -10.06 2.83 -4.42
C SER A 54 -11.35 3.59 -4.18
N SER A 55 -11.23 4.82 -3.71
CA SER A 55 -12.34 5.72 -3.41
C SER A 55 -12.02 7.14 -3.85
N ALA A 56 -13.05 7.92 -4.18
CA ALA A 56 -12.89 9.35 -4.42
C ALA A 56 -12.34 10.04 -3.15
N SER A 57 -11.43 11.00 -3.34
CA SER A 57 -10.87 11.81 -2.26
C SER A 57 -11.68 13.10 -2.06
N GLU A 58 -11.29 13.90 -1.07
CA GLU A 58 -11.83 15.24 -0.82
C GLU A 58 -11.37 16.25 -1.88
N ILE A 59 -10.29 15.93 -2.61
CA ILE A 59 -9.73 16.75 -3.67
C ILE A 59 -10.29 16.29 -5.02
N ASP A 60 -10.85 17.23 -5.79
CA ASP A 60 -11.39 16.96 -7.11
C ASP A 60 -10.34 16.34 -8.04
N GLY A 61 -10.74 15.29 -8.76
CA GLY A 61 -9.86 14.53 -9.65
C GLY A 61 -8.84 13.62 -8.98
N ILE A 62 -8.74 13.59 -7.63
CA ILE A 62 -7.82 12.70 -6.90
C ILE A 62 -8.58 11.57 -6.21
N HIS A 63 -8.03 10.37 -6.29
CA HIS A 63 -8.53 9.17 -5.63
C HIS A 63 -7.49 8.65 -4.63
N ARG A 64 -8.00 7.95 -3.61
CA ARG A 64 -7.23 7.18 -2.62
C ARG A 64 -7.29 5.69 -2.94
#